data_AF-A0A8B6E2I6-F1
#
_entry.id   AF-A0A8B6E2I6-F1
#
_cell.length_a   1.000
_cell.length_b   1.000
_cell.length_c   1.000
_cell.angle_alpha   90.00
_cell.angle_beta   90.00
_cell.angle_gamma   90.00
#
_symmetry.space_group_name_H-M   'P 1'
#
loop_
_entity.id
_entity.type
_entity.pdbx_description
1 polymer ?
#
loop_
_entity_poly.entity_id
_entity_poly.type
_entity_poly.pdbx_seq_one_letter_code
_entity_poly.pdbx_strand_id
1 'polypeptide(L)'
;MVKGYNARPHRTLGGFSPVDVTKRNADEVRLSAYLARNPKKREKKVIKKTEIKRRKKSFRYKINDLVRLTFKSHPFQRGYLQKWTEEIFKISRRYFRQNLSLYKVVDLQNDEIEGTFQDSEVQKVRKDGDTIWKIEKVVKRRQKNGVKQVLVRWLGYPKKFDSWVPALDIQK
;
A
#
# COMPACT_ATOMS: atom_id res chain seq x y z
N MET A 1 -41.71 -17.88 -51.88
CA MET A 1 -40.88 -17.40 -50.77
C MET A 1 -41.52 -17.56 -49.38
N VAL A 2 -42.85 -17.44 -49.23
CA VAL A 2 -43.54 -17.45 -47.92
C VAL A 2 -43.59 -18.82 -47.22
N LYS A 3 -43.76 -19.93 -47.96
CA LYS A 3 -43.90 -21.28 -47.37
C LYS A 3 -42.68 -21.73 -46.57
N GLY A 4 -41.48 -21.36 -47.01
CA GLY A 4 -40.24 -21.72 -46.31
C GLY A 4 -40.06 -21.01 -44.97
N TYR A 5 -40.60 -19.80 -44.81
CA TYR A 5 -40.57 -19.09 -43.54
C TYR A 5 -41.56 -19.70 -42.54
N ASN A 6 -42.79 -19.98 -42.98
CA ASN A 6 -43.86 -20.47 -42.11
C ASN A 6 -43.64 -21.90 -41.60
N ALA A 7 -42.87 -22.72 -42.31
CA ALA A 7 -42.53 -24.09 -41.91
C ALA A 7 -41.22 -24.18 -41.09
N ARG A 8 -40.48 -23.08 -40.95
CA ARG A 8 -39.19 -23.09 -40.25
C ARG A 8 -39.39 -22.76 -38.76
N PRO A 9 -38.80 -23.54 -37.84
CA PRO A 9 -38.88 -23.24 -36.42
C PRO A 9 -38.18 -21.91 -36.10
N HIS A 10 -38.81 -21.08 -35.27
CA HIS A 10 -38.29 -19.76 -34.92
C HIS A 10 -37.96 -19.65 -33.43
N ARG A 11 -36.81 -19.04 -33.11
CA ARG A 11 -36.31 -18.89 -31.74
C ARG A 11 -37.24 -18.07 -30.85
N THR A 12 -37.92 -17.06 -31.41
CA THR A 12 -38.86 -16.22 -30.64
C THR A 12 -40.15 -16.95 -30.29
N LEU A 13 -40.46 -18.06 -30.97
CA LEU A 13 -41.61 -18.93 -30.68
C LEU A 13 -41.19 -20.16 -29.87
N GLY A 14 -40.02 -20.16 -29.23
CA GLY A 14 -39.57 -21.30 -28.43
C GLY A 14 -39.26 -22.57 -29.24
N GLY A 15 -39.02 -22.45 -30.55
CA GLY A 15 -38.74 -23.59 -31.43
C GLY A 15 -39.94 -24.06 -32.26
N PHE A 16 -41.12 -23.46 -32.09
CA PHE A 16 -42.27 -23.69 -32.99
C PHE A 16 -42.11 -22.94 -34.31
N SER A 17 -42.71 -23.47 -35.38
CA SER A 17 -42.85 -22.73 -36.64
C SER A 17 -44.15 -21.91 -36.63
N PRO A 18 -44.24 -20.82 -37.41
CA PRO A 18 -45.46 -19.99 -37.47
C PRO A 18 -46.74 -20.78 -37.81
N VAL A 19 -46.66 -21.87 -38.57
CA VAL A 19 -47.84 -22.69 -38.89
C VAL A 19 -48.32 -23.56 -37.71
N ASP A 20 -47.42 -23.90 -36.80
CA ASP A 20 -47.74 -24.73 -35.62
C ASP A 20 -48.43 -23.92 -34.50
N VAL A 21 -48.45 -22.58 -34.62
CA VAL A 21 -49.06 -21.69 -33.63
C VAL A 21 -50.54 -21.46 -33.98
N THR A 22 -51.40 -22.12 -33.23
CA THR A 22 -52.86 -22.02 -33.28
C THR A 22 -53.39 -21.17 -32.12
N LYS A 23 -54.69 -20.82 -32.15
CA LYS A 23 -55.34 -20.07 -31.05
C LYS A 23 -55.28 -20.80 -29.70
N ARG A 24 -55.10 -22.13 -29.68
CA ARG A 24 -55.10 -22.94 -28.46
C ARG A 24 -53.74 -22.94 -27.74
N ASN A 25 -52.63 -22.95 -28.48
CA ASN A 25 -51.27 -22.97 -27.93
C ASN A 25 -50.58 -21.59 -27.96
N ALA A 26 -51.21 -20.57 -28.54
CA ALA A 26 -50.66 -19.21 -28.59
C ALA A 26 -50.27 -18.67 -27.21
N ASP A 27 -51.08 -18.93 -26.18
CA ASP A 27 -50.81 -18.46 -24.81
C ASP A 27 -49.62 -19.17 -24.18
N GLU A 28 -49.44 -20.46 -24.43
CA GLU A 28 -48.29 -21.24 -23.94
C GLU A 28 -46.99 -20.80 -24.61
N VAL A 29 -47.01 -20.62 -25.93
CA VAL A 29 -45.87 -20.11 -26.70
C VAL A 29 -45.50 -18.72 -26.20
N ARG A 30 -46.49 -17.85 -25.96
CA ARG A 30 -46.26 -16.50 -25.42
C ARG A 30 -45.70 -16.53 -24.00
N LEU A 31 -46.23 -17.38 -23.13
CA LEU A 31 -45.76 -17.54 -21.75
C LEU A 31 -44.32 -18.07 -21.70
N SER A 32 -43.99 -19.05 -22.54
CA SER A 32 -42.63 -19.59 -22.62
C SER A 32 -41.60 -18.54 -23.07
N ALA A 33 -41.95 -17.73 -24.09
CA ALA A 33 -41.11 -16.63 -24.56
C ALA A 33 -40.90 -15.57 -23.46
N TYR A 34 -41.95 -15.29 -22.67
CA TYR A 34 -41.87 -14.36 -21.54
C TYR A 34 -40.93 -14.86 -20.43
N LEU A 35 -41.05 -16.14 -20.05
CA LEU A 35 -40.19 -16.77 -19.03
C LEU A 35 -38.74 -16.92 -19.48
N ALA A 36 -38.50 -17.18 -20.77
CA ALA A 36 -37.15 -17.25 -21.34
C ALA A 36 -36.44 -15.88 -21.30
N ARG A 37 -37.18 -14.79 -21.49
CA ARG A 37 -36.64 -13.42 -21.41
C ARG A 37 -36.37 -12.98 -19.97
N ASN A 38 -37.22 -13.42 -19.03
CA ASN A 38 -37.12 -13.10 -17.62
C ASN A 38 -36.84 -14.38 -16.81
N PRO A 39 -35.63 -14.97 -16.91
CA PRO A 39 -35.31 -16.17 -16.16
C PRO A 39 -35.56 -15.91 -14.68
N LYS A 40 -36.25 -16.83 -14.00
CA LYS A 40 -36.40 -16.79 -12.53
C LYS A 40 -35.02 -16.51 -11.96
N LYS A 41 -34.88 -15.47 -11.12
CA LYS A 41 -33.64 -15.18 -10.40
C LYS A 41 -33.20 -16.51 -9.81
N ARG A 42 -32.08 -17.07 -10.32
CA ARG A 42 -31.51 -18.31 -9.79
C ARG A 42 -31.58 -18.20 -8.27
N GLU A 43 -32.23 -19.17 -7.61
CA GLU A 43 -32.22 -19.23 -6.16
C GLU A 43 -30.77 -19.05 -5.76
N LYS A 44 -30.48 -17.91 -5.12
CA LYS A 44 -29.12 -17.59 -4.73
C LYS A 44 -28.74 -18.73 -3.81
N LYS A 45 -27.86 -19.65 -4.26
CA LYS A 45 -27.26 -20.64 -3.39
C LYS A 45 -26.86 -19.87 -2.14
N VAL A 46 -27.51 -20.16 -1.03
CA VAL A 46 -27.16 -19.55 0.26
C VAL A 46 -25.81 -20.15 0.57
N ILE A 47 -24.76 -19.49 0.07
CA ILE A 47 -23.41 -19.71 0.55
C ILE A 47 -23.54 -19.32 2.01
N LYS A 48 -23.63 -20.34 2.89
CA LYS A 48 -23.51 -20.14 4.33
C LYS A 48 -22.29 -19.25 4.47
N LYS A 49 -22.49 -18.02 4.93
CA LYS A 49 -21.40 -17.10 5.23
C LYS A 49 -20.61 -17.80 6.32
N THR A 50 -19.63 -18.62 5.93
CA THR A 50 -18.54 -19.02 6.82
C THR A 50 -18.08 -17.71 7.41
N GLU A 51 -18.15 -17.57 8.73
CA GLU A 51 -17.79 -16.33 9.43
C GLU A 51 -16.51 -15.79 8.79
N ILE A 52 -16.65 -14.72 8.01
CA ILE A 52 -15.49 -14.03 7.47
C ILE A 52 -14.87 -13.41 8.70
N LYS A 53 -13.94 -14.14 9.34
CA LYS A 53 -13.19 -13.66 10.49
C LYS A 53 -12.63 -12.31 10.08
N ARG A 54 -13.19 -11.23 10.65
CA ARG A 54 -12.72 -9.87 10.39
C ARG A 54 -11.24 -9.87 10.74
N ARG A 55 -10.37 -9.78 9.73
CA ARG A 55 -8.92 -9.74 9.95
C ARG A 55 -8.66 -8.57 10.90
N LYS A 56 -8.11 -8.86 12.08
CA LYS A 56 -7.72 -7.83 13.04
C LYS A 56 -6.73 -6.91 12.33
N LYS A 57 -6.93 -5.59 12.44
CA LYS A 57 -6.03 -4.61 11.85
C LYS A 57 -4.65 -4.77 12.47
N SER A 58 -3.63 -4.94 11.64
CA SER A 58 -2.24 -5.09 12.05
C SER A 58 -1.44 -3.88 11.63
N PHE A 59 -0.53 -3.44 12.48
CA PHE A 59 0.46 -2.44 12.13
C PHE A 59 1.45 -2.98 11.10
N ARG A 60 1.81 -2.16 10.12
CA ARG A 60 2.84 -2.50 9.13
C ARG A 60 4.23 -2.57 9.77
N TYR A 61 4.51 -1.65 10.70
CA TYR A 61 5.80 -1.55 11.37
C TYR A 61 5.75 -1.96 12.85
N LYS A 62 6.88 -2.46 13.35
CA LYS A 62 7.04 -2.90 14.74
C LYS A 62 7.70 -1.81 15.59
N ILE A 63 7.43 -1.87 16.90
CA ILE A 63 8.19 -1.07 17.87
C ILE A 63 9.66 -1.48 17.74
N ASN A 64 10.56 -0.51 17.86
CA ASN A 64 12.01 -0.63 17.65
C ASN A 64 12.48 -0.83 16.20
N ASP A 65 11.59 -0.83 15.20
CA ASP A 65 12.04 -0.80 13.80
C ASP A 65 12.76 0.52 13.49
N LEU A 66 13.87 0.43 12.76
CA LEU A 66 14.59 1.58 12.20
C LEU A 66 13.87 2.09 10.94
N VAL A 67 13.64 3.39 10.88
CA VAL A 67 12.84 4.02 9.83
C VAL A 67 13.37 5.38 9.42
N ARG A 68 13.09 5.77 8.17
CA ARG A 68 13.18 7.14 7.66
C ARG A 68 11.80 7.77 7.58
N LEU A 69 11.76 9.09 7.64
CA LEU A 69 10.54 9.87 7.59
C LEU A 69 10.48 10.66 6.29
N THR A 70 9.29 10.96 5.81
CA THR A 70 9.13 11.91 4.70
C THR A 70 9.27 13.35 5.19
N PHE A 71 9.81 14.24 4.34
CA PHE A 71 9.70 15.68 4.57
C PHE A 71 8.24 16.16 4.52
N LYS A 72 7.95 17.25 5.21
CA LYS A 72 6.63 17.89 5.16
C LYS A 72 6.37 18.40 3.74
N SER A 73 5.38 17.80 3.06
CA SER A 73 5.04 18.17 1.69
C SER A 73 4.52 19.61 1.60
N HIS A 74 4.92 20.33 0.55
CA HIS A 74 4.34 21.61 0.15
C HIS A 74 3.61 21.48 -1.20
N PRO A 75 2.56 22.29 -1.47
CA PRO A 75 1.75 22.18 -2.70
C PRO A 75 2.55 22.23 -4.00
N PHE A 76 3.70 22.90 -4.00
CA PHE A 76 4.56 23.10 -5.17
C PHE A 76 5.87 22.30 -5.09
N GLN A 77 5.92 21.22 -4.30
CA GLN A 77 7.11 20.38 -4.21
C GLN A 77 7.36 19.67 -5.55
N ARG A 78 8.51 19.98 -6.16
CA ARG A 78 8.92 19.38 -7.42
C ARG A 78 9.23 17.90 -7.23
N GLY A 79 8.82 17.06 -8.18
CA GLY A 79 8.92 15.60 -8.08
C GLY A 79 10.35 15.06 -7.99
N TYR A 80 11.35 15.82 -8.44
CA TYR A 80 12.76 15.44 -8.38
C TYR A 80 13.42 15.72 -7.02
N LEU A 81 12.73 16.41 -6.10
CA LEU A 81 13.26 16.68 -4.76
C LEU A 81 13.23 15.40 -3.91
N GLN A 82 14.27 15.23 -3.09
CA GLN A 82 14.36 14.11 -2.14
C GLN A 82 13.16 14.14 -1.18
N LYS A 83 12.45 13.02 -1.08
CA LYS A 83 11.25 12.89 -0.22
C LYS A 83 11.56 12.42 1.20
N TRP A 84 12.63 11.68 1.39
CA TRP A 84 12.98 11.01 2.64
C TRP A 84 14.13 11.71 3.36
N THR A 85 14.03 11.82 4.68
CA THR A 85 15.12 12.28 5.54
C THR A 85 16.33 11.36 5.43
N GLU A 86 17.53 11.91 5.56
CA GLU A 86 18.74 11.09 5.69
C GLU A 86 18.86 10.48 7.10
N GLU A 87 18.39 11.21 8.12
CA GLU A 87 18.29 10.77 9.51
C GLU A 87 17.38 9.55 9.66
N ILE A 88 17.82 8.64 10.52
CA ILE A 88 17.16 7.39 10.86
C ILE A 88 16.63 7.50 12.29
N PHE A 89 15.38 7.09 12.43
CA PHE A 89 14.62 7.11 13.67
C PHE A 89 14.22 5.69 14.05
N LYS A 90 13.74 5.56 15.27
CA LYS A 90 13.26 4.30 15.83
C LYS A 90 11.80 4.47 16.24
N ILE A 91 10.95 3.51 15.88
CA ILE A 91 9.54 3.54 16.30
C ILE A 91 9.46 3.28 17.81
N SER A 92 8.93 4.24 18.56
CA SER A 92 8.73 4.14 20.01
C SER A 92 7.33 3.65 20.36
N ARG A 93 6.28 4.19 19.72
CA ARG A 93 4.88 3.82 19.97
C ARG A 93 4.11 3.71 18.67
N ARG A 94 3.03 2.92 18.70
CA ARG A 94 2.11 2.74 17.58
C ARG A 94 0.67 2.61 18.07
N TYR A 95 -0.27 3.22 17.38
CA TYR A 95 -1.71 3.17 17.72
C TYR A 95 -2.56 3.41 16.48
N PHE A 96 -3.84 3.03 16.54
CA PHE A 96 -4.80 3.32 15.47
C PHE A 96 -5.65 4.53 15.83
N ARG A 97 -5.91 5.41 14.86
CA ARG A 97 -6.90 6.49 14.97
C ARG A 97 -7.66 6.58 13.65
N GLN A 98 -8.99 6.62 13.69
CA GLN A 98 -9.82 6.73 12.48
C GLN A 98 -9.42 5.75 11.36
N ASN A 99 -9.10 4.50 11.72
CA ASN A 99 -8.62 3.45 10.80
C ASN A 99 -7.23 3.66 10.17
N LEU A 100 -6.45 4.64 10.61
CA LEU A 100 -5.08 4.89 10.18
C LEU A 100 -4.08 4.34 11.20
N SER A 101 -3.03 3.67 10.72
CA SER A 101 -1.88 3.28 11.54
C SER A 101 -1.03 4.52 11.80
N LEU A 102 -0.82 4.85 13.07
CA LEU A 102 -0.04 5.99 13.50
C LEU A 102 1.16 5.55 14.33
N TYR A 103 2.29 6.22 14.12
CA TYR A 103 3.56 5.92 14.77
C TYR A 103 4.14 7.18 15.43
N LYS A 104 4.68 6.98 16.63
CA LYS A 104 5.58 7.91 17.31
C LYS A 104 6.99 7.38 17.14
N VAL A 105 7.94 8.28 16.95
CA VAL A 105 9.33 7.95 16.69
C VAL A 105 10.24 8.72 17.64
N VAL A 106 11.38 8.12 17.92
CA VAL A 106 12.50 8.72 18.66
C VAL A 106 13.73 8.69 17.77
N ASP A 107 14.69 9.55 18.04
CA ASP A 107 15.99 9.47 17.37
C ASP A 107 16.85 8.31 17.92
N LEU A 108 18.11 8.23 17.46
CA LEU A 108 19.06 7.20 17.91
C LEU A 108 19.58 7.41 19.34
N GLN A 109 19.40 8.60 19.92
CA GLN A 109 19.70 8.93 21.32
C GLN A 109 18.48 8.80 22.25
N ASN A 110 17.34 8.35 21.71
CA ASN A 110 16.02 8.23 22.36
C ASN A 110 15.34 9.56 22.69
N ASP A 111 15.70 10.65 22.00
CA ASP A 111 14.94 11.90 22.09
C ASP A 111 13.65 11.79 21.28
N GLU A 112 12.52 12.17 21.89
CA GLU A 112 11.22 12.13 21.23
C GLU A 112 11.12 13.18 20.11
N ILE A 113 10.68 12.73 18.94
CA ILE A 113 10.42 13.62 17.81
C ILE A 113 8.96 14.07 17.85
N GLU A 114 8.75 15.37 17.73
CA GLU A 114 7.42 15.95 17.67
C GLU A 114 6.67 15.51 16.40
N GLY A 115 5.38 15.27 16.55
CA GLY A 115 4.51 14.82 15.46
C GLY A 115 4.06 13.37 15.58
N THR A 116 3.32 12.91 14.57
CA THR A 116 2.81 11.54 14.45
C THR A 116 2.80 11.18 12.98
N PHE A 117 3.29 10.00 12.63
CA PHE A 117 3.51 9.62 11.25
C PHE A 117 2.61 8.46 10.84
N GLN A 118 2.11 8.51 9.60
CA GLN A 118 1.29 7.44 9.00
C GLN A 118 2.15 6.43 8.25
N ASP A 119 1.55 5.30 7.84
CA ASP A 119 2.23 4.26 7.06
C ASP A 119 2.91 4.79 5.76
N SER A 120 2.37 5.86 5.15
CA SER A 120 2.92 6.49 3.93
C SER A 120 4.13 7.40 4.19
N GLU A 121 4.29 7.87 5.42
CA GLU A 121 5.31 8.84 5.82
C GLU A 121 6.53 8.16 6.47
N VAL A 122 6.47 6.83 6.63
CA VAL A 122 7.47 6.02 7.30
C VAL A 122 7.99 4.97 6.34
N GLN A 123 9.32 4.87 6.22
CA GLN A 123 9.99 3.85 5.42
C GLN A 123 10.95 3.06 6.30
N LYS A 124 10.77 1.73 6.39
CA LYS A 124 11.69 0.86 7.11
C LYS A 124 13.06 0.81 6.45
N VAL A 125 14.10 0.89 7.27
CA VAL A 125 15.51 0.82 6.86
C VAL A 125 16.15 -0.41 7.49
N ARG A 126 17.04 -1.07 6.74
CA ARG A 126 17.95 -2.08 7.27
C ARG A 126 19.34 -1.48 7.30
N LYS A 127 19.96 -1.46 8.48
CA LYS A 127 21.33 -1.00 8.70
C LYS A 127 22.06 -2.11 9.44
N ASP A 128 23.11 -2.60 8.82
CA ASP A 128 24.03 -3.60 9.37
C ASP A 128 25.37 -2.93 9.72
N GLY A 129 26.29 -3.66 10.34
CA GLY A 129 27.60 -3.15 10.79
C GLY A 129 28.43 -2.50 9.67
N ASP A 130 28.33 -3.02 8.45
CA ASP A 130 29.07 -2.53 7.27
C ASP A 130 28.37 -1.38 6.53
N THR A 131 27.35 -0.77 7.15
CA THR A 131 26.62 0.27 6.43
C THR A 131 27.44 1.55 6.29
N ILE A 132 27.61 1.99 5.06
CA ILE A 132 28.21 3.29 4.73
C ILE A 132 27.27 4.43 5.17
N TRP A 133 27.84 5.39 5.91
CA TRP A 133 27.18 6.61 6.35
C TRP A 133 27.74 7.81 5.58
N LYS A 134 26.84 8.66 5.08
CA LYS A 134 27.23 9.86 4.32
C LYS A 134 27.73 10.95 5.27
N ILE A 135 28.82 11.60 4.89
CA ILE A 135 29.41 12.71 5.61
C ILE A 135 28.92 14.02 4.98
N GLU A 136 28.44 14.96 5.79
CA GLU A 136 28.17 16.33 5.36
C GLU A 136 29.47 17.11 5.25
N LYS A 137 30.26 17.11 6.33
CA LYS A 137 31.54 17.82 6.42
C LYS A 137 32.42 17.29 7.53
N VAL A 138 33.72 17.52 7.37
CA VAL A 138 34.71 17.36 8.45
C VAL A 138 34.77 18.66 9.25
N VAL A 139 34.48 18.58 10.54
CA VAL A 139 34.39 19.73 11.46
C VAL A 139 35.75 20.04 12.09
N LYS A 140 36.48 19.01 12.53
CA LYS A 140 37.79 19.14 13.17
C LYS A 140 38.68 17.96 12.82
N ARG A 141 39.99 18.12 13.02
CA ARG A 141 40.99 17.05 12.92
C ARG A 141 41.81 17.00 14.19
N ARG A 142 42.21 15.81 14.63
CA ARG A 142 43.11 15.62 15.77
C ARG A 142 44.00 14.41 15.55
N GLN A 143 45.09 14.34 16.32
CA GLN A 143 45.89 13.13 16.46
C GLN A 143 45.82 12.69 17.92
N LYS A 144 45.40 11.44 18.16
CA LYS A 144 45.31 10.86 19.50
C LYS A 144 45.98 9.48 19.46
N ASN A 145 46.94 9.24 20.34
CA ASN A 145 47.70 7.98 20.42
C ASN A 145 48.30 7.57 19.06
N GLY A 146 48.88 8.52 18.32
CA GLY A 146 49.45 8.28 16.99
C GLY A 146 48.42 8.17 15.85
N VAL A 147 47.13 7.98 16.14
CA VAL A 147 46.08 7.82 15.12
C VAL A 147 45.48 9.17 14.72
N LYS A 148 45.42 9.44 13.41
CA LYS A 148 44.72 10.59 12.85
C LYS A 148 43.21 10.33 12.89
N GLN A 149 42.48 11.18 13.61
CA GLN A 149 41.03 11.14 13.72
C GLN A 149 40.43 12.43 13.21
N VAL A 150 39.21 12.35 12.67
CA VAL A 150 38.45 13.53 12.26
C VAL A 150 37.06 13.53 12.88
N LEU A 151 36.61 14.72 13.28
CA LEU A 151 35.26 14.93 13.79
C LEU A 151 34.35 15.16 12.60
N VAL A 152 33.36 14.30 12.44
CA VAL A 152 32.48 14.27 11.27
C VAL A 152 31.10 14.78 11.66
N ARG A 153 30.55 15.66 10.81
CA ARG A 153 29.11 15.94 10.76
C ARG A 153 28.49 14.98 9.76
N TRP A 154 27.56 14.15 10.22
CA TRP A 154 26.84 13.20 9.38
C TRP A 154 25.74 13.90 8.56
N LEU A 155 25.57 13.49 7.31
CA LEU A 155 24.62 14.11 6.40
C LEU A 155 23.19 13.97 6.91
N GLY A 156 22.55 15.11 7.16
CA GLY A 156 21.16 15.18 7.62
C GLY A 156 20.96 14.85 9.10
N TYR A 157 22.04 14.78 9.89
CA TYR A 157 21.98 14.57 11.33
C TYR A 157 22.32 15.87 12.11
N PRO A 158 21.68 16.10 13.27
CA PRO A 158 22.04 17.21 14.14
C PRO A 158 23.46 17.10 14.73
N LYS A 159 24.04 18.25 15.13
CA LYS A 159 25.40 18.37 15.70
C LYS A 159 25.67 17.44 16.90
N LYS A 160 24.64 17.06 17.64
CA LYS A 160 24.76 16.15 18.79
C LYS A 160 25.24 14.73 18.42
N PHE A 161 25.13 14.37 17.14
CA PHE A 161 25.65 13.11 16.60
C PHE A 161 27.07 13.22 16.03
N ASP A 162 27.71 14.39 16.11
CA ASP A 162 29.09 14.57 15.63
C ASP A 162 30.01 13.60 16.38
N SER A 163 30.75 12.77 15.64
CA SER A 163 31.59 11.73 16.22
C SER A 163 33.00 11.73 15.62
N TRP A 164 33.97 11.32 16.44
CA TRP A 164 35.35 11.15 16.02
C TRP A 164 35.51 9.79 15.36
N VAL A 165 35.88 9.78 14.09
CA VAL A 165 36.17 8.56 13.32
C VAL A 165 37.63 8.55 12.87
N PRO A 166 38.26 7.37 12.74
CA PRO A 166 39.57 7.24 12.11
C PRO A 166 39.56 7.82 10.71
N ALA A 167 40.61 8.56 10.34
CA ALA A 167 40.71 9.13 9.00
C ALA A 167 40.84 8.06 7.90
N LEU A 168 41.24 6.84 8.28
CA LEU A 168 41.38 5.68 7.40
C LEU A 168 40.03 5.10 6.97
N ASP A 169 38.98 5.26 7.79
CA ASP A 169 37.65 4.70 7.51
C ASP A 169 36.84 5.58 6.56
N ILE A 170 37.38 6.73 6.15
CA ILE A 170 36.70 7.68 5.28
C ILE A 170 37.06 7.40 3.83
N GLN A 171 36.03 7.08 3.06
CA GLN A 171 36.11 6.95 1.61
C GLN A 171 35.74 8.29 0.96
N LYS A 172 36.51 8.68 -0.07
CA LYS A 172 36.28 9.90 -0.86
C LYS A 172 35.50 9.62 -2.13
#